data_AF-A0A951RW69-F1
#
_entry.id   AF-A0A951RW69-F1
#
_cell.length_a   1.000
_cell.length_b   1.000
_cell.length_c   1.000
_cell.angle_alpha   90.00
_cell.angle_beta   90.00
_cell.angle_gamma   90.00
#
_symmetry.space_group_name_H-M   'P 1'
#
loop_
_entity.id
_entity.type
_entity.pdbx_description
1 polymer ?
#
loop_
_entity_poly.entity_id
_entity_poly.type
_entity_poly.pdbx_seq_one_letter_code
_entity_poly.pdbx_strand_id
1 'polypeptide(L)'
;MKKLFSVKYSHLAFNIGMLVLRVVFGLALMANHGYRKLTNFPTMKEKFMNFMNLGSTVSLSLITFAEFFCGFLLILGMFTRLAAIPVLIGMVVAFAMAHGAVFSEGEMPLVFACIAFLLLMVGPGKFSIDGAISK
;
A
#
# COMPACT_ATOMS: atom_id res chain seq x y z
N MET A 1 18.56 -2.36 -30.50
CA MET A 1 17.08 -2.32 -30.45
C MET A 1 16.43 -3.62 -29.96
N LYS A 2 16.91 -4.82 -30.29
CA LYS A 2 16.32 -6.12 -29.83
C LYS A 2 16.22 -6.31 -28.30
N LYS A 3 17.10 -5.69 -27.51
CA LYS A 3 17.07 -5.78 -26.03
C LYS A 3 15.89 -5.03 -25.38
N LEU A 4 15.35 -3.98 -26.01
CA LEU A 4 14.24 -3.19 -25.46
C LEU A 4 12.89 -3.93 -25.52
N PHE A 5 12.74 -4.84 -26.48
CA PHE A 5 11.54 -5.66 -26.67
C PHE A 5 11.68 -7.07 -26.07
N SER A 6 12.73 -7.31 -25.28
CA SER A 6 12.96 -8.61 -24.65
C SER A 6 12.07 -8.77 -23.41
N VAL A 7 11.26 -9.82 -23.38
CA VAL A 7 10.45 -10.20 -22.21
C VAL A 7 11.24 -10.94 -21.11
N LYS A 8 12.50 -11.30 -21.39
CA LYS A 8 13.38 -11.96 -20.41
C LYS A 8 13.93 -10.96 -19.41
N TYR A 9 13.81 -11.29 -18.13
CA TYR A 9 14.41 -10.55 -17.02
C TYR A 9 15.36 -11.44 -16.21
N SER A 10 16.33 -10.83 -15.53
CA SER A 10 17.21 -11.55 -14.60
C SER A 10 16.57 -11.64 -13.22
N HIS A 11 16.89 -12.69 -12.45
CA HIS A 11 16.42 -12.83 -11.07
C HIS A 11 16.83 -11.64 -10.20
N LEU A 12 18.02 -11.06 -10.43
CA LEU A 12 18.47 -9.89 -9.69
C LEU A 12 17.60 -8.66 -10.00
N ALA A 13 17.33 -8.39 -11.28
CA ALA A 13 16.51 -7.26 -11.70
C ALA A 13 15.09 -7.34 -11.10
N PHE A 14 14.48 -8.53 -11.11
CA PHE A 14 13.18 -8.75 -10.50
C PHE A 14 13.18 -8.45 -8.99
N ASN A 15 14.18 -8.96 -8.25
CA ASN A 15 14.25 -8.77 -6.80
C ASN A 15 14.55 -7.32 -6.41
N ILE A 16 15.38 -6.62 -7.20
CA ILE A 16 15.62 -5.17 -7.02
C ILE A 16 14.33 -4.40 -7.33
N GLY A 17 13.63 -4.74 -8.41
CA GLY A 17 12.36 -4.11 -8.77
C GLY A 17 11.31 -4.24 -7.65
N MET A 18 11.17 -5.43 -7.06
CA MET A 18 10.27 -5.66 -5.93
C MET A 18 10.68 -4.91 -4.66
N LEU A 19 11.99 -4.73 -4.42
CA LEU A 19 12.47 -3.92 -3.31
C LEU A 19 12.11 -2.44 -3.51
N VAL A 20 12.45 -1.89 -4.68
CA VAL A 20 12.17 -0.48 -5.02
C VAL A 20 10.67 -0.22 -4.95
N LEU A 21 9.85 -1.10 -5.54
CA LEU A 21 8.40 -0.98 -5.50
C LEU A 21 7.89 -0.91 -4.05
N ARG A 22 8.32 -1.83 -3.18
CA ARG A 22 7.90 -1.85 -1.76
C ARG A 22 8.33 -0.62 -0.98
N VAL A 23 9.59 -0.21 -1.13
CA VAL A 23 10.14 0.92 -0.37
C VAL A 23 9.44 2.21 -0.81
N VAL A 24 9.34 2.47 -2.11
CA VAL A 24 8.70 3.69 -2.62
C VAL A 24 7.21 3.70 -2.27
N PHE A 25 6.51 2.58 -2.48
CA PHE A 25 5.08 2.47 -2.16
C PHE A 25 4.81 2.63 -0.67
N GLY A 26 5.55 1.91 0.19
CA GLY A 26 5.40 2.01 1.63
C GLY A 26 5.76 3.39 2.17
N LEU A 27 6.78 4.05 1.63
CA LEU A 27 7.11 5.44 1.97
C LEU A 27 6.01 6.41 1.53
N ALA A 28 5.45 6.25 0.33
CA ALA A 28 4.35 7.09 -0.14
C ALA A 28 3.13 6.96 0.75
N LEU A 29 2.76 5.74 1.15
CA LEU A 29 1.67 5.50 2.12
C LEU A 29 1.98 6.13 3.49
N MET A 30 3.15 5.81 4.05
CA MET A 30 3.49 6.18 5.42
C MET A 30 3.71 7.69 5.57
N ALA A 31 4.45 8.33 4.67
CA ALA A 31 4.80 9.74 4.78
C ALA A 31 3.63 10.66 4.38
N ASN A 32 2.95 10.38 3.26
CA ASN A 32 1.95 11.30 2.72
C ASN A 32 0.56 11.07 3.29
N HIS A 33 0.21 9.84 3.68
CA HIS A 33 -1.15 9.52 4.13
C HIS A 33 -1.18 9.13 5.61
N GLY A 34 -0.41 8.11 6.00
CA GLY A 34 -0.39 7.57 7.36
C GLY A 34 0.05 8.58 8.41
N TYR A 35 1.20 9.25 8.21
CA TYR A 35 1.75 10.21 9.17
C TYR A 35 0.84 11.43 9.35
N ARG A 36 0.26 11.94 8.25
CA ARG A 36 -0.69 13.06 8.32
C ARG A 36 -1.96 12.69 9.09
N LYS A 37 -2.52 11.49 8.87
CA LYS A 37 -3.70 11.03 9.63
C LYS A 37 -3.37 10.75 11.10
N LEU A 38 -2.19 10.22 11.38
CA LEU A 38 -1.74 9.93 12.75
C LEU A 38 -1.56 11.23 13.57
N THR A 39 -0.89 12.23 13.00
CA THR A 39 -0.65 13.53 13.67
C THR A 39 -1.91 14.37 13.82
N ASN A 40 -2.83 14.29 12.85
CA ASN A 40 -4.11 15.01 12.88
C ASN A 40 -5.29 14.16 13.39
N PHE A 41 -5.01 13.03 14.03
CA PHE A 41 -6.05 12.11 14.48
C PHE A 41 -7.12 12.77 15.37
N PRO A 42 -6.76 13.60 16.38
CA PRO A 42 -7.75 14.21 17.26
C PRO A 42 -8.73 15.14 16.55
N THR A 43 -8.29 15.82 15.49
CA THR A 43 -9.09 16.77 14.73
C THR A 43 -9.89 16.10 13.62
N MET A 44 -9.39 15.00 13.05
CA MET A 44 -10.06 14.26 11.98
C MET A 44 -11.10 13.25 12.48
N LYS A 45 -10.96 12.70 13.69
CA LYS A 45 -11.79 11.59 14.18
C LYS A 45 -13.30 11.85 14.21
N GLU A 46 -13.74 13.11 14.26
CA GLU A 46 -15.17 13.46 14.31
C GLU A 46 -15.80 13.71 12.94
N LYS A 47 -14.97 14.02 11.94
CA LYS A 47 -15.39 14.37 10.58
C LYS A 47 -15.02 13.32 9.55
N PHE A 48 -14.34 12.26 9.96
CA PHE A 48 -13.93 11.19 9.06
C PHE A 48 -15.15 10.39 8.61
N MET A 49 -15.02 9.74 7.46
CA MET A 49 -16.09 8.91 6.94
C MET A 49 -16.42 7.77 7.93
N ASN A 50 -17.69 7.36 7.94
CA ASN A 50 -18.12 6.20 8.69
C ASN A 50 -18.13 4.97 7.77
N PHE A 51 -17.06 4.18 7.78
CA PHE A 51 -16.97 2.95 7.02
C PHE A 51 -17.81 1.85 7.67
N MET A 52 -18.74 1.25 6.91
CA MET A 52 -19.61 0.15 7.35
C MET A 52 -20.38 0.41 8.66
N ASN A 53 -20.70 1.66 8.98
CA ASN A 53 -21.33 2.04 10.25
C ASN A 53 -20.52 1.69 11.52
N LEU A 54 -19.20 1.48 11.41
CA LEU A 54 -18.32 1.17 12.54
C LEU A 54 -17.98 2.39 13.42
N GLY A 55 -18.30 3.60 12.93
CA GLY A 55 -17.96 4.87 13.53
C GLY A 55 -16.76 5.54 12.85
N SER A 56 -16.77 6.87 12.83
CA SER A 56 -15.72 7.71 12.23
C SER A 56 -14.34 7.45 12.87
N THR A 57 -14.28 7.36 14.21
CA THR A 57 -13.04 7.07 14.94
C THR A 57 -12.44 5.72 14.56
N VAL A 58 -13.27 4.67 14.49
CA VAL A 58 -12.79 3.31 14.14
C VAL A 58 -12.31 3.28 12.69
N SER A 59 -13.06 3.90 11.79
CA SER A 59 -12.71 4.00 10.37
C SER A 59 -11.37 4.73 10.17
N LEU A 60 -11.16 5.84 10.88
CA LEU A 60 -9.90 6.58 10.86
C LEU A 60 -8.74 5.76 11.45
N SER A 61 -8.97 5.04 12.55
CA SER A 61 -7.96 4.15 13.14
C SER A 61 -7.52 3.06 12.18
N LEU A 62 -8.48 2.39 11.52
CA LEU A 62 -8.20 1.30 10.58
C LEU A 62 -7.38 1.78 9.38
N ILE A 63 -7.77 2.90 8.76
CA ILE A 63 -7.03 3.41 7.59
C ILE A 63 -5.66 3.96 7.99
N THR A 64 -5.54 4.58 9.16
CA THR A 64 -4.25 5.06 9.68
C THR A 64 -3.33 3.88 9.97
N PHE A 65 -3.88 2.79 10.53
CA PHE A 65 -3.13 1.56 10.74
C PHE A 65 -2.62 0.97 9.42
N ALA A 66 -3.49 0.86 8.42
CA ALA A 66 -3.14 0.37 7.09
C ALA A 66 -2.05 1.22 6.43
N GLU A 67 -2.17 2.55 6.44
CA GLU A 67 -1.24 3.40 5.71
C GLU A 67 0.08 3.61 6.44
N PHE A 68 0.06 3.75 7.77
CA PHE A 68 1.27 4.01 8.55
C PHE A 68 2.00 2.72 8.92
N PHE A 69 1.34 1.85 9.68
CA PHE A 69 1.99 0.65 10.22
C PHE A 69 2.18 -0.42 9.14
N CYS A 70 1.17 -0.70 8.31
CA CYS A 70 1.38 -1.64 7.20
C CYS A 70 2.30 -1.05 6.13
N GLY A 71 2.26 0.26 5.88
CA GLY A 71 3.26 0.95 5.05
C GLY A 71 4.70 0.70 5.54
N PHE A 72 4.95 0.85 6.84
CA PHE A 72 6.23 0.55 7.46
C PHE A 72 6.64 -0.92 7.30
N LEU A 73 5.73 -1.86 7.54
CA LEU A 73 5.97 -3.30 7.35
C LEU A 73 6.32 -3.65 5.90
N LEU A 74 5.66 -3.01 4.92
CA LEU A 74 5.96 -3.19 3.50
C LEU A 74 7.37 -2.71 3.15
N ILE A 75 7.81 -1.57 3.69
CA ILE A 75 9.20 -1.06 3.50
C ILE A 75 10.21 -2.10 3.98
N LEU A 76 10.02 -2.64 5.19
CA LEU A 76 10.89 -3.68 5.74
C LEU A 76 10.77 -5.01 4.96
N GLY A 77 9.64 -5.24 4.30
CA GLY A 77 9.34 -6.52 3.68
C GLY A 77 9.07 -7.61 4.72
N MET A 78 8.37 -7.25 5.79
CA MET A 78 7.98 -8.16 6.86
C MET A 78 6.47 -8.33 6.82
N PHE A 79 6.00 -9.58 6.85
CA PHE A 79 4.59 -9.95 6.68
C PHE A 79 3.95 -9.29 5.46
N THR A 80 4.68 -9.21 4.35
CA THR A 80 4.36 -8.32 3.22
C THR A 80 2.97 -8.59 2.63
N ARG A 81 2.60 -9.88 2.50
CA ARG A 81 1.26 -10.26 2.01
C ARG A 81 0.16 -9.87 2.99
N LEU A 82 0.38 -10.06 4.29
CA LEU A 82 -0.59 -9.69 5.32
C LEU A 82 -0.73 -8.17 5.42
N ALA A 83 0.37 -7.42 5.32
CA ALA A 83 0.39 -5.96 5.32
C ALA A 83 -0.27 -5.36 4.05
N ALA A 84 -0.18 -6.05 2.91
CA ALA A 84 -0.82 -5.60 1.67
C ALA A 84 -2.36 -5.68 1.70
N ILE A 85 -2.95 -6.61 2.46
CA ILE A 85 -4.42 -6.79 2.56
C ILE A 85 -5.13 -5.52 3.10
N PRO A 86 -4.81 -4.99 4.29
CA PRO A 86 -5.49 -3.81 4.82
C PRO A 86 -5.23 -2.57 3.97
N VAL A 87 -4.04 -2.46 3.36
CA VAL A 87 -3.73 -1.38 2.39
C VAL A 87 -4.65 -1.49 1.18
N LEU A 88 -4.78 -2.67 0.58
CA LEU A 88 -5.65 -2.91 -0.58
C LEU A 88 -7.10 -2.56 -0.27
N ILE A 89 -7.62 -3.03 0.87
CA ILE A 89 -8.99 -2.71 1.31
C ILE A 89 -9.15 -1.18 1.46
N GLY A 90 -8.22 -0.51 2.15
CA GLY A 90 -8.26 0.94 2.33
C GLY A 90 -8.28 1.72 1.02
N MET A 91 -7.47 1.30 0.05
CA MET A 91 -7.40 1.94 -1.27
C MET A 91 -8.66 1.68 -2.12
N VAL A 92 -9.25 0.49 -2.05
CA VAL A 92 -10.52 0.18 -2.73
C VAL A 92 -11.66 1.03 -2.16
N VAL A 93 -11.71 1.19 -0.84
CA VAL A 93 -12.71 2.05 -0.18
C VAL A 93 -12.52 3.51 -0.61
N ALA A 94 -11.27 4.00 -0.61
CA ALA A 94 -10.97 5.36 -1.06
C ALA A 94 -11.34 5.57 -2.54
N PHE A 95 -11.12 4.57 -3.41
CA PHE A 95 -11.54 4.62 -4.80
C PHE A 95 -13.07 4.65 -4.95
N ALA A 96 -13.80 3.85 -4.17
CA ALA A 96 -15.26 3.86 -4.17
C ALA A 96 -15.83 5.21 -3.72
N MET A 97 -15.19 5.88 -2.75
CA MET A 97 -15.58 7.22 -2.32
C MET A 97 -15.37 8.30 -3.38
N ALA A 98 -14.39 8.13 -4.26
CA ALA A 98 -14.19 8.98 -5.43
C ALA A 98 -15.23 8.73 -6.54
N HIS A 99 -16.34 8.03 -6.24
CA HIS A 99 -17.39 7.63 -7.17
C HIS A 99 -16.86 6.86 -8.39
N GLY A 100 -15.73 6.15 -8.22
CA GLY A 100 -15.09 5.40 -9.30
C GLY A 100 -14.50 6.28 -10.41
N ALA A 101 -14.22 7.56 -10.15
CA ALA A 101 -13.63 8.46 -11.12
C ALA A 101 -12.15 8.10 -11.37
N VAL A 102 -11.94 7.20 -12.34
CA VAL A 102 -10.65 6.59 -12.68
C VAL A 102 -9.57 7.60 -13.05
N PHE A 103 -9.96 8.72 -13.67
CA PHE A 103 -9.04 9.74 -14.21
C PHE A 103 -9.12 11.08 -13.46
N SER A 104 -9.61 11.08 -12.22
CA SER A 104 -9.56 12.26 -11.35
C SER A 104 -9.17 11.86 -9.91
N GLU A 105 -10.06 12.04 -8.95
CA GLU A 105 -9.79 11.82 -7.52
C GLU A 105 -9.54 10.34 -7.17
N GLY A 106 -9.99 9.41 -8.02
CA GLY A 106 -9.81 7.97 -7.84
C GLY A 106 -8.51 7.41 -8.43
N GLU A 107 -7.75 8.20 -9.20
CA GLU A 107 -6.54 7.70 -9.89
C GLU A 107 -5.50 7.17 -8.90
N MET A 108 -5.16 7.98 -7.88
CA MET A 108 -4.16 7.61 -6.87
C MET A 108 -4.56 6.37 -6.04
N PRO A 109 -5.78 6.31 -5.46
CA PRO A 109 -6.26 5.11 -4.79
C PRO A 109 -6.22 3.86 -5.69
N LEU A 110 -6.59 3.99 -6.97
CA LEU A 110 -6.56 2.87 -7.91
C LEU A 110 -5.13 2.38 -8.16
N VAL A 111 -4.19 3.29 -8.43
CA VAL A 111 -2.77 2.94 -8.63
C VAL A 111 -2.21 2.24 -7.39
N PHE A 112 -2.52 2.74 -6.19
CA PHE A 112 -2.07 2.16 -4.94
C PHE A 112 -2.72 0.80 -4.66
N ALA A 113 -4.00 0.62 -5.01
CA ALA A 113 -4.67 -0.68 -4.96
C ALA A 113 -3.99 -1.69 -5.89
N CYS A 114 -3.65 -1.30 -7.13
CA CYS A 114 -2.95 -2.16 -8.07
C CYS A 114 -1.57 -2.59 -7.55
N ILE A 115 -0.81 -1.68 -6.93
CA ILE A 115 0.49 -2.00 -6.34
C ILE A 115 0.32 -2.95 -5.14
N ALA A 116 -0.64 -2.69 -4.24
CA ALA A 116 -0.92 -3.56 -3.11
C ALA A 116 -1.34 -4.97 -3.56
N PHE A 117 -2.18 -5.06 -4.59
CA PHE A 117 -2.59 -6.33 -5.20
C PHE A 117 -1.40 -7.07 -5.82
N LEU A 118 -0.50 -6.36 -6.51
CA LEU A 118 0.74 -6.94 -7.04
C LEU A 118 1.61 -7.51 -5.92
N LEU A 119 1.79 -6.78 -4.81
CA LEU A 119 2.54 -7.27 -3.65
C LEU A 119 1.88 -8.48 -2.99
N LEU A 120 0.55 -8.57 -3.01
CA LEU A 120 -0.18 -9.75 -2.54
C LEU A 120 0.11 -10.98 -3.42
N MET A 121 0.02 -10.83 -4.74
CA MET A 121 0.24 -11.92 -5.70
C MET A 121 1.71 -12.36 -5.75
N VAL A 122 2.61 -11.40 -5.96
CA VAL A 122 4.04 -11.65 -6.19
C VAL A 122 4.78 -11.91 -4.88
N GLY A 123 4.39 -11.26 -3.80
CA GLY A 123 5.05 -11.34 -2.50
C GLY A 123 6.21 -10.35 -2.34
N PRO A 124 7.12 -10.60 -1.39
CA PRO A 124 8.12 -9.61 -0.95
C PRO A 124 9.38 -9.53 -1.82
N GLY A 125 9.69 -10.57 -2.59
CA GLY A 125 11.00 -10.70 -3.25
C GLY A 125 12.15 -10.97 -2.25
N LYS A 126 13.35 -11.26 -2.78
CA LYS A 126 14.51 -11.76 -2.02
C LYS A 126 15.11 -10.75 -1.04
N PHE A 127 15.08 -9.46 -1.35
CA PHE A 127 15.59 -8.40 -0.48
C PHE A 127 14.53 -7.94 0.51
N SER A 128 14.10 -8.83 1.40
CA SER A 128 13.06 -8.58 2.40
C SER A 128 13.37 -9.38 3.67
N ILE A 129 12.82 -8.96 4.80
CA ILE A 129 12.92 -9.75 6.04
C ILE A 129 12.23 -11.11 5.85
N ASP A 130 11.06 -11.15 5.21
CA ASP A 130 10.35 -12.39 4.87
C ASP A 130 11.23 -13.33 4.02
N GLY A 131 11.96 -12.79 3.04
CA GLY A 131 12.86 -13.53 2.16
C GLY A 131 14.16 -13.98 2.82
N ALA A 132 14.58 -13.31 3.90
CA ALA A 132 15.70 -13.72 4.72
C ALA A 132 15.32 -14.85 5.70
N ILE A 133 14.09 -14.84 6.21
CA ILE A 133 13.55 -15.87 7.13
C ILE A 133 13.13 -17.14 6.37
N SER A 134 12.60 -17.01 5.15
CA SER A 134 12.16 -18.15 4.33
C SER A 134 13.30 -18.94 3.67
N LYS A 135 14.55 -18.68 4.04
CA LYS A 135 15.76 -19.32 3.50
C LYS A 135 16.26 -20.40 4.44
#